data_AF-A0A7C7Q9H9-F1
#
_entry.id   AF-A0A7C7Q9H9-F1
#
_cell.length_a   1.000
_cell.length_b   1.000
_cell.length_c   1.000
_cell.angle_alpha   90.00
_cell.angle_beta   90.00
_cell.angle_gamma   90.00
#
_symmetry.space_group_name_H-M   'P 1'
#
loop_
_entity.id
_entity.type
_entity.pdbx_description
1 polymer ?
#
loop_
_entity_poly.entity_id
_entity_poly.type
_entity_poly.pdbx_seq_one_letter_code
_entity_poly.pdbx_strand_id
1 'polypeptide(L)'
;MARRFPRKSKRLLKALRRLGYSLRPGRGDHVKAQFITPCANGSDFKFSFPVDRGEIPEGTFHAILHQAGGLTEEHLWGALDGTFTVSNYRAFIASKTREELLRLTLGRRFRR
;
A
#
# COMPACT_ATOMS: atom_id res chain seq x y z
N MET A 1 -19.66 -6.15 13.14
CA MET A 1 -19.56 -5.45 11.84
C MET A 1 -18.17 -4.87 11.70
N ALA A 2 -17.38 -5.32 10.72
CA ALA A 2 -16.05 -4.74 10.47
C ALA A 2 -16.20 -3.27 10.01
N ARG A 3 -15.43 -2.37 10.59
CA ARG A 3 -15.50 -0.92 10.31
C ARG A 3 -14.91 -0.62 8.94
N ARG A 4 -15.75 -0.30 7.96
CA ARG A 4 -15.29 0.07 6.60
C ARG A 4 -14.41 1.32 6.62
N PHE A 5 -13.28 1.28 5.94
CA PHE A 5 -12.37 2.40 5.75
C PHE A 5 -12.99 3.42 4.79
N PRO A 6 -13.01 4.72 5.13
CA PRO A 6 -13.53 5.74 4.23
C PRO A 6 -12.63 5.83 3.00
N ARG A 7 -13.17 5.58 1.81
CA ARG A 7 -12.46 5.59 0.53
C ARG A 7 -12.08 7.00 0.04
N LYS A 8 -11.82 7.93 0.96
CA LYS A 8 -11.33 9.27 0.64
C LYS A 8 -9.80 9.23 0.54
N SER A 9 -9.27 9.65 -0.60
CA SER A 9 -7.84 9.70 -0.90
C SER A 9 -6.99 10.35 0.19
N LYS A 10 -7.42 11.49 0.74
CA LYS A 10 -6.73 12.18 1.84
C LYS A 10 -6.48 11.27 3.04
N ARG A 11 -7.45 10.41 3.37
CA ARG A 11 -7.38 9.51 4.52
C ARG A 11 -6.49 8.30 4.23
N LEU A 12 -6.61 7.72 3.03
CA LEU A 12 -5.72 6.66 2.56
C LEU A 12 -4.26 7.13 2.51
N LEU A 13 -4.00 8.29 1.91
CA LEU A 13 -2.66 8.88 1.83
C LEU A 13 -2.08 9.15 3.22
N LYS A 14 -2.89 9.64 4.17
CA LYS A 14 -2.44 9.81 5.57
C LYS A 14 -2.02 8.47 6.19
N ALA A 15 -2.78 7.40 5.99
CA ALA A 15 -2.44 6.06 6.47
C ALA A 15 -1.14 5.56 5.82
N LEU A 16 -1.03 5.62 4.49
CA LEU A 16 0.18 5.23 3.76
C LEU A 16 1.42 6.00 4.22
N ARG A 17 1.31 7.32 4.43
CA ARG A 17 2.41 8.14 4.96
C ARG A 17 2.89 7.64 6.32
N ARG A 18 1.97 7.24 7.21
CA ARG A 18 2.31 6.69 8.53
C ARG A 18 2.95 5.30 8.46
N LEU A 19 2.65 4.53 7.41
CA LEU A 19 3.31 3.28 7.09
C LEU A 19 4.68 3.47 6.40
N GLY A 20 5.16 4.71 6.29
CA GLY A 20 6.47 5.01 5.73
C GLY A 20 6.49 5.20 4.21
N TYR A 21 5.33 5.29 3.55
CA TYR A 21 5.30 5.63 2.13
C TYR A 21 5.74 7.09 1.93
N SER A 22 6.66 7.28 1.00
CA SER A 22 6.96 8.58 0.40
C SER A 22 5.83 8.98 -0.54
N LEU A 23 5.22 10.13 -0.28
CA LEU A 23 4.17 10.70 -1.12
C LEU A 23 4.75 11.85 -1.95
N ARG A 24 4.66 11.75 -3.27
CA ARG A 24 5.13 12.79 -4.20
C ARG A 24 4.01 13.22 -5.14
N PRO A 25 4.00 14.48 -5.60
CA PRO A 25 3.11 14.88 -6.69
C PRO A 25 3.33 13.97 -7.91
N GLY A 26 2.24 13.45 -8.47
CA GLY A 26 2.25 12.73 -9.75
C GLY A 26 2.07 13.68 -10.94
N ARG A 27 2.09 13.13 -12.16
CA ARG A 27 1.55 13.85 -13.33
C ARG A 27 0.02 13.84 -13.22
N GLY A 28 -0.65 14.94 -13.60
CA GLY A 28 -2.10 15.09 -13.47
C GLY A 28 -2.55 15.28 -12.01
N ASP A 29 -3.81 14.94 -11.70
CA ASP A 29 -4.39 15.11 -10.35
C ASP A 29 -4.19 13.88 -9.44
N HIS A 30 -2.98 13.32 -9.47
CA HIS A 30 -2.62 12.11 -8.74
C HIS A 30 -1.49 12.35 -7.74
N VAL A 31 -1.51 11.62 -6.64
CA VAL A 31 -0.37 11.52 -5.70
C VAL A 31 0.29 10.16 -5.89
N LYS A 32 1.61 10.16 -6.11
CA LYS A 32 2.39 8.93 -6.21
C LYS A 32 2.82 8.48 -4.83
N ALA A 33 2.34 7.32 -4.40
CA ALA A 33 2.79 6.67 -3.17
C ALA A 33 3.92 5.68 -3.51
N GLN A 34 5.01 5.74 -2.76
CA GLN A 34 6.18 4.87 -2.95
C GLN A 34 6.69 4.34 -1.62
N PHE A 35 6.98 3.04 -1.58
CA PHE A 35 7.64 2.39 -0.46
C PHE A 35 8.74 1.48 -0.99
N ILE A 36 9.92 1.54 -0.37
CA ILE A 36 11.08 0.72 -0.72
C ILE A 36 11.47 -0.06 0.53
N THR A 37 11.67 -1.36 0.38
CA THR A 37 12.07 -2.26 1.46
C THR A 37 13.04 -3.31 0.93
N PRO A 38 14.05 -3.71 1.72
CA PRO A 38 14.90 -4.83 1.35
C PRO A 38 14.10 -6.14 1.41
N CYS A 39 14.31 -7.01 0.43
CA CYS A 39 13.87 -8.40 0.44
C CYS A 39 14.86 -9.27 1.26
N ALA A 40 14.44 -10.50 1.58
CA ALA A 40 15.28 -11.48 2.27
C ALA A 40 16.62 -11.77 1.57
N ASN A 41 16.70 -11.59 0.24
CA ASN A 41 17.93 -11.75 -0.54
C ASN A 41 18.80 -10.47 -0.63
N GLY A 42 18.50 -9.44 0.17
CA GLY A 42 19.22 -8.16 0.18
C GLY A 42 18.89 -7.22 -0.99
N SER A 43 18.09 -7.64 -1.97
CA SER A 43 17.65 -6.76 -3.07
C SER A 43 16.49 -5.87 -2.65
N ASP A 44 16.45 -4.64 -3.16
CA ASP A 44 15.31 -3.75 -2.91
C ASP A 44 14.06 -4.19 -3.66
N PHE A 45 12.92 -4.10 -2.98
CA PHE A 45 11.60 -4.20 -3.54
C PHE A 45 10.87 -2.87 -3.42
N LYS A 46 10.25 -2.45 -4.52
CA LYS A 46 9.61 -1.15 -4.64
C LYS A 46 8.12 -1.30 -4.92
N PHE A 47 7.31 -0.80 -4.00
CA PHE A 47 5.90 -0.54 -4.23
C PHE A 47 5.73 0.88 -4.75
N SER A 48 4.97 1.04 -5.83
CA SER A 48 4.73 2.35 -6.44
C SER A 48 3.41 2.34 -7.19
N PHE A 49 2.48 3.20 -6.78
CA PHE A 49 1.17 3.33 -7.40
C PHE A 49 0.62 4.76 -7.28
N PRO A 50 -0.22 5.20 -8.24
CA PRO A 50 -0.94 6.46 -8.12
C PRO A 50 -2.13 6.33 -7.17
N VAL A 51 -2.48 7.43 -6.51
CA VAL A 51 -3.72 7.59 -5.76
C VAL A 51 -4.39 8.87 -6.24
N ASP A 52 -5.57 8.73 -6.84
CA ASP A 52 -6.38 9.83 -7.35
C ASP A 52 -6.84 10.73 -6.20
N ARG A 53 -6.99 12.04 -6.45
CA ARG A 53 -7.62 12.92 -5.46
C ARG A 53 -9.14 12.71 -5.41
N GLY A 54 -9.74 13.02 -4.27
CA GLY A 54 -11.17 12.84 -4.05
C GLY A 54 -11.54 11.46 -3.51
N GLU A 55 -12.64 10.90 -4.01
CA GLU A 55 -13.15 9.59 -3.61
C GLU A 55 -12.64 8.50 -4.54
N ILE A 56 -12.16 7.40 -3.94
CA ILE A 56 -11.56 6.28 -4.65
C ILE A 56 -12.65 5.23 -4.90
N PRO A 57 -12.87 4.82 -6.16
CA PRO A 57 -13.76 3.72 -6.47
C PRO A 57 -13.36 2.43 -5.75
N GLU A 58 -14.32 1.57 -5.42
CA GLU A 58 -14.09 0.35 -4.65
C GLU A 58 -13.00 -0.55 -5.25
N GLY A 59 -13.10 -0.83 -6.55
CA GLY A 59 -12.13 -1.67 -7.25
C GLY A 59 -10.72 -1.07 -7.22
N THR A 60 -10.61 0.25 -7.40
CA THR A 60 -9.32 0.97 -7.32
C THR A 60 -8.76 0.92 -5.90
N PHE A 61 -9.60 1.08 -4.88
CA PHE A 61 -9.19 0.99 -3.50
C PHE A 61 -8.62 -0.39 -3.17
N HIS A 62 -9.32 -1.47 -3.53
CA HIS A 62 -8.81 -2.84 -3.33
C HIS A 62 -7.55 -3.13 -4.14
N ALA A 63 -7.45 -2.61 -5.37
CA ALA A 63 -6.24 -2.72 -6.16
C ALA A 63 -5.04 -2.04 -5.48
N ILE A 64 -5.24 -0.87 -4.88
CA ILE A 64 -4.21 -0.18 -4.10
C ILE A 64 -3.80 -1.00 -2.88
N LEU A 65 -4.76 -1.55 -2.11
CA LEU A 65 -4.43 -2.39 -0.95
C LEU A 65 -3.60 -3.61 -1.35
N HIS A 66 -3.98 -4.26 -2.45
CA HIS A 66 -3.27 -5.40 -2.99
C HIS A 66 -1.85 -5.01 -3.44
N GLN A 67 -1.71 -3.91 -4.19
CA GLN A 67 -0.42 -3.37 -4.61
C GLN A 67 0.45 -2.88 -3.45
N ALA A 68 -0.13 -2.46 -2.34
CA ALA A 68 0.57 -2.08 -1.13
C ALA A 68 1.05 -3.29 -0.30
N GLY A 69 1.34 -4.41 -0.97
CA GLY A 69 1.75 -5.65 -0.32
C GLY A 69 0.59 -6.36 0.38
N GLY A 70 -0.65 -6.23 -0.10
CA GLY A 70 -1.81 -6.92 0.47
C GLY A 70 -2.25 -6.37 1.82
N LEU A 71 -2.29 -5.04 1.96
CA LEU A 71 -2.87 -4.39 3.13
C LEU A 71 -4.36 -4.74 3.27
N THR A 72 -4.88 -4.61 4.48
CA THR A 72 -6.30 -4.71 4.79
C THR A 72 -6.79 -3.36 5.30
N GLU A 73 -8.10 -3.17 5.33
CA GLU A 73 -8.70 -1.96 5.91
C GLU A 73 -8.35 -1.81 7.40
N GLU A 74 -8.21 -2.92 8.13
CA GLU A 74 -7.78 -2.95 9.53
C GLU A 74 -6.37 -2.40 9.70
N HIS A 75 -5.43 -2.76 8.81
CA HIS A 75 -4.08 -2.18 8.83
C HIS A 75 -4.10 -0.67 8.58
N LEU A 76 -5.01 -0.18 7.71
CA LEU A 76 -5.15 1.26 7.47
C LEU A 76 -5.72 2.00 8.68
N TRP A 77 -6.72 1.42 9.35
CA TRP A 77 -7.22 1.95 10.63
C TRP A 77 -6.13 1.95 11.69
N GLY A 78 -5.41 0.84 11.84
CA GLY A 78 -4.29 0.75 12.77
C GLY A 78 -3.19 1.77 12.48
N ALA A 79 -2.93 2.08 11.21
CA ALA A 79 -2.01 3.16 10.85
C ALA A 79 -2.50 4.53 11.32
N LEU A 80 -3.81 4.81 11.19
CA LEU A 80 -4.42 6.08 11.59
C LEU A 80 -4.58 6.22 13.11
N ASP A 81 -4.70 5.12 13.82
CA ASP A 81 -4.86 5.10 15.28
C ASP A 81 -3.51 4.86 15.99
N GLY A 82 -2.47 4.47 15.25
CA GLY A 82 -1.10 4.28 15.76
C GLY A 82 -0.79 2.87 16.24
N THR A 83 -1.75 1.95 16.20
CA THR A 83 -1.59 0.54 16.61
C THR A 83 -0.87 -0.32 15.57
N PHE A 84 -0.79 0.14 14.31
CA PHE A 84 -0.04 -0.51 13.25
C PHE A 84 1.00 0.47 12.68
N THR A 85 2.25 0.33 13.11
CA THR A 85 3.33 1.27 12.80
C THR A 85 4.09 0.90 11.52
N VAL A 86 4.99 1.78 11.08
CA VAL A 86 5.94 1.49 9.99
C VAL A 86 6.77 0.24 10.27
N SER A 87 7.15 -0.01 11.52
CA SER A 87 7.93 -1.20 11.90
C SER A 87 7.10 -2.47 11.76
N ASN A 88 5.83 -2.44 12.16
CA ASN A 88 4.90 -3.57 11.95
C ASN A 88 4.71 -3.83 10.46
N TYR A 89 4.56 -2.77 9.66
CA TYR A 89 4.41 -2.91 8.22
C TYR A 89 5.66 -3.49 7.56
N ARG A 90 6.86 -3.03 7.95
CA ARG A 90 8.12 -3.60 7.47
C ARG A 90 8.24 -5.08 7.81
N ALA A 91 7.91 -5.48 9.04
CA ALA A 91 7.90 -6.88 9.45
C ALA A 91 6.90 -7.72 8.64
N PHE A 92 5.70 -7.18 8.41
CA PHE A 92 4.66 -7.81 7.58
C PHE A 92 5.08 -8.00 6.12
N ILE A 93 5.85 -7.08 5.56
CA ILE A 93 6.39 -7.23 4.20
C ILE A 93 7.59 -8.18 4.20
N ALA A 94 8.45 -8.13 5.21
CA ALA A 94 9.61 -9.01 5.35
C ALA A 94 9.22 -10.49 5.54
N SER A 95 8.03 -10.77 6.06
CA SER A 95 7.51 -12.15 6.17
C SER A 95 7.08 -12.76 4.83
N LYS A 96 7.15 -12.02 3.72
CA LYS A 96 6.73 -12.47 2.39
C LYS A 96 7.92 -12.72 1.48
N THR A 97 7.81 -13.72 0.61
CA THR A 97 8.82 -13.95 -0.42
C THR A 97 8.74 -12.89 -1.51
N ARG A 98 9.82 -12.76 -2.28
CA ARG A 98 9.83 -11.87 -3.45
C ARG A 98 8.77 -12.27 -4.47
N GLU A 99 8.51 -13.57 -4.69
CA GLU A 99 7.45 -13.98 -5.63
C GLU A 99 6.06 -13.55 -5.14
N GLU A 100 5.79 -13.64 -3.84
CA GLU A 100 4.52 -13.18 -3.27
C GLU A 100 4.34 -11.67 -3.50
N LEU A 101 5.38 -10.87 -3.23
CA LEU A 101 5.35 -9.43 -3.46
C LEU A 101 5.18 -9.07 -4.94
N LEU A 102 5.79 -9.84 -5.85
CA LEU A 102 5.61 -9.69 -7.30
C LEU A 102 4.18 -10.02 -7.74
N ARG A 103 3.58 -11.10 -7.22
CA ARG A 103 2.18 -11.44 -7.50
C ARG A 103 1.22 -10.34 -7.03
N LEU A 104 1.51 -9.76 -5.87
CA LEU A 104 0.72 -8.67 -5.29
C LEU A 104 0.80 -7.37 -6.10
N THR A 105 1.98 -7.04 -6.62
CA THR A 105 2.22 -5.77 -7.32
C THR A 105 1.91 -5.81 -8.81
N LEU A 106 2.20 -6.92 -9.49
CA LEU A 106 2.08 -7.03 -10.95
C LEU A 106 0.78 -7.70 -11.41
N GLY A 107 -0.03 -8.21 -10.47
CA GLY A 107 -1.30 -8.87 -10.78
C GLY A 107 -1.14 -10.05 -11.75
N ARG A 108 -2.11 -10.25 -12.65
CA ARG A 108 -2.17 -11.38 -13.61
C ARG A 108 -1.03 -11.44 -14.64
N ARG A 109 -0.07 -10.51 -14.67
CA ARG A 109 1.03 -10.53 -15.66
C ARG A 109 2.01 -11.70 -15.54
N PHE A 110 1.95 -12.49 -14.45
CA PHE A 110 2.71 -13.73 -14.28
C PHE A 110 1.93 -15.02 -14.61
N ARG A 111 0.69 -14.93 -15.11
CA ARG A 111 0.06 -16.09 -15.77
C ARG A 111 0.50 -16.10 -17.24
N ARG A 112 1.70 -16.61 -17.50
CA ARG A 112 2.09 -17.14 -18.81
C ARG A 112 2.46 -18.59 -18.63
#